data_AF-A0A5B2W258-F1
#
_entry.id   AF-A0A5B2W258-F1
#
_cell.length_a   1.000
_cell.length_b   1.000
_cell.length_c   1.000
_cell.angle_alpha   90.00
_cell.angle_beta   90.00
_cell.angle_gamma   90.00
#
_symmetry.space_group_name_H-M   'P 1'
#
loop_
_entity.id
_entity.type
_entity.pdbx_description
1 polymer ?
#
loop_
_entity_poly.entity_id
_entity_poly.type
_entity_poly.pdbx_seq_one_letter_code
_entity_poly.pdbx_strand_id
1 'polypeptide(L)'
;MQDHWLERIRLAVRVRWANTSRARMVLEALRHLTPHAGSPERWDALVELQLAAFGLHDVPDGEPGTEALVHRFAAAWLAFNETWSTAMAGDDELAADT
;
A
#
# COMPACT_ATOMS: atom_id res chain seq x y z
N MET A 1 5.23 -7.64 -13.36
CA MET A 1 4.04 -6.74 -13.45
C MET A 1 3.62 -6.26 -12.06
N GLN A 2 3.56 -7.15 -11.06
CA GLN A 2 3.30 -6.83 -9.66
C GLN A 2 4.28 -5.81 -9.06
N ASP A 3 5.58 -5.94 -9.34
CA ASP A 3 6.63 -5.05 -8.79
C ASP A 3 6.45 -3.58 -9.18
N HIS A 4 5.96 -3.33 -10.39
CA HIS A 4 5.64 -1.98 -10.84
C HIS A 4 4.58 -1.32 -9.95
N TRP A 5 3.54 -2.07 -9.57
CA TRP A 5 2.46 -1.56 -8.74
C TRP A 5 2.89 -1.40 -7.28
N LEU A 6 3.71 -2.32 -6.76
CA LEU A 6 4.32 -2.16 -5.43
C LEU A 6 5.21 -0.91 -5.37
N GLU A 7 5.99 -0.64 -6.42
CA GLU A 7 6.84 0.54 -6.48
C GLU A 7 6.04 1.84 -6.52
N ARG A 8 4.88 1.87 -7.20
CA ARG A 8 3.98 3.02 -7.17
C ARG A 8 3.48 3.34 -5.76
N ILE A 9 3.15 2.32 -4.96
CA ILE A 9 2.75 2.54 -3.56
C ILE A 9 3.94 3.09 -2.75
N ARG A 10 5.14 2.54 -2.92
CA ARG A 10 6.36 3.04 -2.24
C ARG A 10 6.64 4.51 -2.55
N LEU A 11 6.46 4.92 -3.82
CA LEU A 11 6.60 6.31 -4.24
C LEU A 11 5.56 7.21 -3.58
N ALA A 12 4.28 6.80 -3.57
CA ALA A 12 3.20 7.57 -2.97
C ALA A 12 3.39 7.80 -1.46
N VAL A 13 4.10 6.90 -0.77
CA VAL A 13 4.37 7.03 0.67
C VAL A 13 5.58 7.93 0.97
N ARG A 14 6.60 7.94 0.11
CA ARG A 14 7.87 8.66 0.34
C ARG A 14 7.85 10.14 -0.03
N VAL A 15 7.02 10.56 -1.00
CA VAL A 15 7.10 11.91 -1.57
C VAL A 15 6.12 12.87 -0.89
N ARG A 16 6.52 14.14 -0.73
CA ARG A 16 5.65 15.26 -0.30
C ARG A 16 4.63 15.63 -1.38
N TRP A 17 3.73 14.72 -1.68
CA TRP A 17 2.57 14.98 -2.53
C TRP A 17 1.35 15.32 -1.68
N ALA A 18 0.39 16.03 -2.28
CA ALA A 18 -0.91 16.25 -1.67
C ALA A 18 -1.57 14.91 -1.30
N ASN A 19 -2.26 14.88 -0.17
CA ASN A 19 -2.91 13.67 0.35
C ASN A 19 -3.81 12.97 -0.68
N THR A 20 -4.61 13.75 -1.42
CA THR A 20 -5.50 13.25 -2.48
C THR A 20 -4.73 12.55 -3.60
N SER A 21 -3.58 13.09 -4.01
CA SER A 21 -2.74 12.49 -5.07
C SER A 21 -2.08 11.18 -4.61
N ARG A 22 -1.62 11.14 -3.36
CA ARG A 22 -1.05 9.93 -2.74
C ARG A 22 -2.10 8.83 -2.66
N ALA A 23 -3.27 9.16 -2.12
CA ALA A 23 -4.38 8.24 -2.01
C ALA A 23 -4.80 7.66 -3.36
N ARG A 24 -4.93 8.50 -4.39
CA ARG A 24 -5.31 8.06 -5.74
C ARG A 24 -4.31 7.07 -6.34
N MET A 25 -3.01 7.36 -6.20
CA MET A 25 -1.97 6.44 -6.70
C MET A 25 -2.00 5.10 -5.96
N VAL A 26 -2.19 5.12 -4.64
CA VAL A 26 -2.32 3.88 -3.86
C VAL A 26 -3.55 3.10 -4.29
N LEU A 27 -4.73 3.72 -4.33
CA LEU A 27 -5.98 3.05 -4.74
C LEU A 27 -5.89 2.43 -6.14
N GLU A 28 -5.26 3.12 -7.09
CA GLU A 28 -4.98 2.60 -8.42
C GLU A 28 -4.08 1.35 -8.36
N ALA A 29 -2.96 1.43 -7.62
CA ALA A 29 -2.05 0.30 -7.49
C ALA A 29 -2.69 -0.90 -6.79
N LEU A 30 -3.49 -0.67 -5.73
CA LEU A 30 -4.19 -1.74 -5.02
C LEU A 30 -5.11 -2.51 -5.95
N ARG A 31 -5.85 -1.84 -6.86
CA ARG A 31 -6.72 -2.50 -7.85
C ARG A 31 -5.96 -3.51 -8.71
N HIS A 32 -4.69 -3.24 -9.03
CA HIS A 32 -3.85 -4.14 -9.81
C HIS A 32 -3.19 -5.23 -8.97
N LEU A 33 -3.06 -5.04 -7.65
CA LEU A 33 -2.51 -6.03 -6.73
C LEU A 33 -3.57 -6.98 -6.18
N THR A 34 -4.84 -6.57 -6.15
CA THR A 34 -5.98 -7.38 -5.68
C THR A 34 -6.01 -8.80 -6.26
N PRO A 35 -5.83 -9.03 -7.58
CA PRO A 35 -5.83 -10.39 -8.14
C PRO A 35 -4.66 -11.26 -7.67
N HIS A 36 -3.62 -10.67 -7.07
CA HIS A 36 -2.39 -11.32 -6.61
C HIS A 36 -2.36 -11.55 -5.09
N ALA A 37 -3.43 -11.20 -4.38
CA ALA A 37 -3.59 -11.52 -2.97
C ALA A 37 -3.87 -13.03 -2.82
N GLY A 38 -2.81 -13.82 -2.87
CA GLY A 38 -2.85 -15.28 -2.76
C GLY A 38 -3.01 -15.82 -1.33
N SER A 39 -3.14 -14.95 -0.32
CA SER A 39 -3.35 -15.34 1.08
C SER A 39 -4.31 -14.38 1.80
N PRO A 40 -5.00 -14.83 2.87
CA PRO A 40 -5.84 -13.98 3.70
C PRO A 40 -5.11 -12.74 4.25
N GLU A 41 -3.85 -12.91 4.67
CA GLU A 41 -3.04 -11.82 5.23
C GLU A 41 -2.79 -10.73 4.19
N ARG A 42 -2.54 -11.11 2.92
CA ARG A 42 -2.40 -10.15 1.82
C ARG A 42 -3.72 -9.42 1.52
N TRP A 43 -4.86 -10.11 1.67
CA TRP A 43 -6.17 -9.49 1.54
C TRP A 43 -6.44 -8.48 2.64
N ASP A 44 -6.19 -8.83 3.90
CA ASP A 44 -6.38 -7.94 5.04
C ASP A 44 -5.50 -6.69 4.91
N ALA A 45 -4.22 -6.88 4.52
CA ALA A 45 -3.30 -5.79 4.24
C ALA A 45 -3.76 -4.86 3.11
N LEU A 46 -4.31 -5.41 2.01
CA LEU A 46 -4.87 -4.61 0.92
C LEU A 46 -6.07 -3.78 1.39
N VAL A 47 -6.99 -4.40 2.16
CA VAL A 47 -8.20 -3.75 2.66
C VAL A 47 -7.86 -2.63 3.62
N GLU A 48 -6.96 -2.85 4.58
CA GLU A 48 -6.57 -1.81 5.53
C GLU A 48 -5.87 -0.63 4.85
N LEU A 49 -4.99 -0.89 3.88
CA LEU A 49 -4.35 0.17 3.12
C LEU A 49 -5.37 0.91 2.22
N GLN A 50 -6.36 0.22 1.66
CA GLN A 50 -7.44 0.84 0.91
C GLN A 50 -8.28 1.77 1.78
N LEU A 51 -8.70 1.33 2.97
CA LEU A 51 -9.47 2.13 3.92
C LEU A 51 -8.69 3.37 4.36
N ALA A 52 -7.39 3.21 4.65
CA ALA A 52 -6.54 4.34 5.03
C ALA A 52 -6.32 5.32 3.87
N ALA A 53 -6.19 4.82 2.63
CA ALA A 53 -6.09 5.67 1.44
C ALA A 53 -7.38 6.45 1.18
N PHE A 54 -8.56 5.86 1.36
CA PHE A 54 -9.83 6.61 1.29
C PHE A 54 -9.92 7.70 2.36
N GLY A 55 -9.56 7.39 3.60
CA GLY A 55 -9.51 8.40 4.67
C GLY A 55 -8.59 9.57 4.32
N LEU A 56 -7.45 9.29 3.68
CA LEU A 56 -6.51 10.31 3.21
C LEU A 56 -7.03 11.09 1.99
N HIS A 57 -7.83 10.47 1.12
CA HIS A 57 -8.42 11.09 -0.06
C HIS A 57 -9.46 12.17 0.31
N ASP A 58 -10.28 11.89 1.32
CA ASP A 58 -11.47 12.67 1.64
C ASP A 58 -11.19 13.93 2.48
N VAL A 59 -9.95 14.09 2.98
CA VAL A 59 -9.57 15.23 3.83
C VAL A 59 -8.47 16.08 3.18
N PRO A 60 -8.72 17.39 2.96
CA PRO A 60 -7.70 18.32 2.47
C PRO A 60 -6.47 18.42 3.39
N ASP A 61 -5.33 18.75 2.80
CA ASP A 61 -4.11 19.03 3.57
C ASP A 61 -4.35 20.21 4.54
N GLY A 62 -3.92 20.06 5.80
CA GLY A 62 -3.96 21.14 6.80
C GLY A 62 -5.22 21.24 7.67
N GLU A 63 -6.22 20.37 7.45
CA GLU A 63 -7.43 20.31 8.29
C GLU A 63 -7.19 19.59 9.65
N PRO A 64 -7.98 19.91 10.69
CA PRO A 64 -7.95 19.17 11.95
C PRO A 64 -8.25 17.68 11.75
N GLY A 65 -7.39 16.81 12.30
CA GLY A 65 -7.53 15.35 12.16
C GLY A 65 -6.76 14.74 10.99
N THR A 66 -6.20 15.55 10.08
CA THR A 66 -5.36 15.06 8.97
C THR A 66 -4.12 14.30 9.47
N GLU A 67 -3.53 14.70 10.59
CA GLU A 67 -2.38 14.01 11.19
C GLU A 67 -2.72 12.56 11.58
N ALA A 68 -3.88 12.33 12.20
CA ALA A 68 -4.32 10.98 12.56
C ALA A 68 -4.55 10.10 11.33
N LEU A 69 -5.07 10.67 10.24
CA LEU A 69 -5.26 9.96 8.97
C LEU A 69 -3.94 9.64 8.28
N VAL A 70 -2.98 10.57 8.30
CA VAL A 70 -1.61 10.35 7.81
C VAL A 70 -0.92 9.25 8.62
N HIS A 71 -1.08 9.22 9.94
CA HIS A 71 -0.55 8.15 10.79
C HIS A 71 -1.22 6.80 10.49
N ARG A 72 -2.54 6.75 10.36
CA ARG A 72 -3.26 5.53 9.97
C ARG A 72 -2.77 5.01 8.63
N PHE A 73 -2.60 5.90 7.65
CA PHE A 73 -2.06 5.55 6.33
C PHE A 73 -0.64 5.02 6.40
N ALA A 74 0.25 5.66 7.18
CA ALA A 74 1.61 5.18 7.37
C ALA A 74 1.66 3.80 8.05
N ALA A 75 0.82 3.57 9.07
CA ALA A 75 0.72 2.28 9.75
C ALA A 75 0.20 1.17 8.83
N ALA A 76 -0.86 1.45 8.06
CA ALA A 76 -1.40 0.50 7.08
C ALA A 76 -0.39 0.18 5.97
N TRP A 77 0.40 1.18 5.53
CA TRP A 77 1.50 0.95 4.60
C TRP A 77 2.57 0.02 5.17
N LEU A 78 2.98 0.18 6.43
CA LEU A 78 4.00 -0.66 7.04
C LEU A 78 3.56 -2.14 7.08
N ALA A 79 2.33 -2.39 7.54
CA ALA A 79 1.74 -3.74 7.58
C ALA A 79 1.61 -4.34 6.16
N PHE A 80 1.19 -3.51 5.20
CA PHE A 80 1.15 -3.91 3.79
C PHE A 80 2.53 -4.28 3.26
N ASN A 81 3.54 -3.44 3.48
CA ASN A 81 4.88 -3.68 3.00
C ASN A 81 5.49 -4.93 3.64
N GLU A 82 5.26 -5.18 4.93
CA GLU A 82 5.71 -6.41 5.60
C GLU A 82 5.15 -7.66 4.91
N THR A 83 3.84 -7.68 4.65
CA THR A 83 3.12 -8.82 4.06
C THR A 83 3.49 -9.07 2.58
N TRP A 84 3.85 -8.00 1.85
CA TRP A 84 4.18 -8.07 0.43
C TRP A 84 5.69 -8.08 0.14
N SER A 85 6.56 -7.75 1.11
CA SER A 85 8.02 -7.84 1.00
C SER A 85 8.57 -9.22 1.39
N THR A 86 7.97 -9.92 2.36
CA THR A 86 8.37 -11.30 2.72
C THR A 86 8.11 -12.30 1.60
N ALA A 87 7.15 -12.00 0.72
CA ALA A 87 6.83 -12.79 -0.47
C ALA A 87 7.96 -12.85 -1.52
N MET A 88 8.71 -11.76 -1.68
CA MET A 88 9.76 -11.66 -2.70
C MET A 88 11.04 -12.41 -2.33
N ALA A 89 11.19 -12.79 -1.05
CA ALA A 89 12.31 -13.60 -0.59
C ALA A 89 12.06 -15.11 -0.76
N GLY A 90 10.80 -15.55 -0.66
CA GLY A 90 10.44 -16.97 -0.78
C GLY A 90 10.33 -17.48 -2.23
N ASP A 91 9.95 -16.62 -3.18
CA ASP A 91 9.88 -17.00 -4.59
C ASP A 91 11.28 -17.13 -5.25
N ASP A 92 12.30 -16.44 -4.72
CA ASP A 92 13.71 -16.56 -5.17
C ASP A 92 14.37 -17.86 -4.64
N GLU A 93 13.93 -18.35 -3.47
CA GLU A 93 14.47 -19.58 -2.86
C GLU A 93 13.97 -20.86 -3.56
N LEU A 94 12.73 -20.84 -4.08
CA LEU A 94 12.17 -21.95 -4.87
C LEU A 94 12.68 -22.02 -6.32
N ALA A 95 13.24 -20.93 -6.85
CA ALA A 95 13.84 -20.88 -8.19
C ALA A 95 15.33 -21.27 -8.21
N ALA A 96 15.99 -21.31 -7.05
CA ALA A 96 17.42 -21.63 -6.93
C ALA A 96 17.73 -23.13 -6.81
N ASP A 97 16.71 -23.98 -6.64
CA ASP A 97 16.82 -25.44 -6.40
C ASP A 97 16.29 -26.33 -7.55
N THR A 98 16.17 -25.79 -8.77
CA THR A 98 15.90 -26.54 -10.02
C THR A 98 16.93 -26.26 -11.10
#